data_AF-A0A1Z8VSZ9-F1
#
_entry.id   AF-A0A1Z8VSZ9-F1
#
_cell.length_a   1.000
_cell.length_b   1.000
_cell.length_c   1.000
_cell.angle_alpha   90.00
_cell.angle_beta   90.00
_cell.angle_gamma   90.00
#
_symmetry.space_group_name_H-M   'P 1'
#
loop_
_entity.id
_entity.type
_entity.pdbx_description
1 polymer ?
#
loop_
_entity_poly.entity_id
_entity_poly.type
_entity_poly.pdbx_seq_one_letter_code
_entity_poly.pdbx_strand_id
1 'polypeptide(L)'
;MAETKEELVATIKEWIQSESEIKLLQKEIKLRRERKKELSDMLVSTMKDNEIDCFDINDGKIIYSQNKTRSPVSKKHLLTCLGDYFQKQGNPEAAATMAKYILDSRETKIKDNIRFKQPKGL
;
A
#
# COMPACT_ATOMS: atom_id res chain seq x y z
N MET A 1 -29.41 4.15 -24.39
CA MET A 1 -29.77 2.85 -25.01
C MET A 1 -29.93 1.87 -23.85
N ALA A 2 -31.07 1.19 -23.74
CA ALA A 2 -31.29 0.23 -22.66
C ALA A 2 -30.46 -1.02 -22.97
N GLU A 3 -29.52 -1.38 -22.08
CA GLU A 3 -28.86 -2.68 -22.15
C GLU A 3 -29.92 -3.77 -22.14
N THR A 4 -29.86 -4.67 -23.12
CA THR A 4 -30.72 -5.83 -23.13
C THR A 4 -30.34 -6.75 -21.96
N LYS A 5 -31.31 -7.50 -21.44
CA LYS A 5 -31.07 -8.45 -20.33
C LYS A 5 -29.94 -9.44 -20.64
N GLU A 6 -29.75 -9.77 -21.92
CA GLU A 6 -28.71 -10.69 -22.39
C GLU A 6 -27.32 -10.05 -22.35
N GLU A 7 -27.16 -8.81 -22.81
CA GLU A 7 -25.92 -8.04 -22.71
C GLU A 7 -25.49 -7.88 -21.25
N LEU A 8 -26.42 -7.51 -20.36
CA LEU A 8 -26.12 -7.38 -18.94
C LEU A 8 -25.62 -8.71 -18.33
N VAL A 9 -26.24 -9.83 -18.68
CA VAL A 9 -25.81 -11.16 -18.19
C VAL A 9 -24.43 -11.52 -18.73
N ALA A 10 -24.11 -11.19 -19.99
CA ALA A 10 -22.78 -11.43 -20.56
C ALA A 10 -21.72 -10.58 -19.83
N THR A 11 -21.97 -9.29 -19.63
CA THR A 11 -21.08 -8.38 -18.89
C THR A 11 -20.83 -8.86 -17.46
N ILE A 12 -21.86 -9.31 -16.75
CA ILE A 12 -21.70 -9.84 -15.38
C ILE A 12 -20.80 -11.09 -15.37
N LYS A 13 -20.97 -12.00 -16.34
CA LYS A 13 -20.15 -13.22 -16.42
C LYS A 13 -18.68 -12.90 -16.66
N GLU A 14 -18.39 -12.06 -17.65
CA GLU A 14 -17.03 -11.62 -17.97
C GLU A 14 -16.39 -10.86 -16.81
N TRP A 15 -17.17 -10.02 -16.12
CA TRP A 15 -16.70 -9.29 -14.96
C TRP A 15 -16.35 -10.22 -13.78
N ILE A 16 -17.18 -11.24 -13.50
CA ILE A 16 -16.88 -12.25 -12.46
C ILE A 16 -15.64 -13.07 -12.84
N GLN A 17 -15.51 -13.45 -14.11
CA GLN A 17 -14.33 -14.17 -14.60
C GLN A 17 -13.07 -13.33 -14.39
N SER A 18 -13.09 -12.06 -14.81
CA SER A 18 -11.98 -11.12 -14.63
C SER A 18 -11.60 -10.98 -13.15
N GLU A 19 -12.57 -10.87 -12.26
CA GLU A 19 -12.32 -10.77 -10.82
C GLU A 19 -11.66 -12.04 -10.25
N SER A 20 -12.05 -13.21 -10.76
CA SER A 20 -11.44 -14.48 -10.35
C SER A 20 -9.98 -14.61 -10.82
N GLU A 21 -9.69 -14.19 -12.05
CA GLU A 21 -8.35 -14.21 -12.63
C GLU A 21 -7.43 -13.22 -11.91
N ILE A 22 -7.90 -11.99 -11.65
CA ILE A 22 -7.18 -10.99 -10.86
C ILE A 22 -6.84 -11.54 -9.47
N LYS A 23 -7.80 -12.18 -8.80
CA LYS A 23 -7.58 -12.76 -7.47
C LYS A 23 -6.49 -13.85 -7.49
N LEU A 24 -6.44 -14.68 -8.54
CA LEU A 24 -5.40 -15.69 -8.71
C LEU A 24 -4.03 -15.04 -8.96
N LEU A 25 -3.95 -14.11 -9.90
CA LEU A 25 -2.71 -13.39 -10.23
C LEU A 25 -2.18 -12.59 -9.04
N GLN A 26 -3.04 -11.98 -8.24
CA GLN A 26 -2.64 -11.26 -7.03
C GLN A 26 -1.99 -12.16 -5.98
N LYS A 27 -2.47 -13.39 -5.80
CA LYS A 27 -1.82 -14.37 -4.91
C LYS A 27 -0.42 -14.70 -5.40
N GLU A 28 -0.28 -14.90 -6.70
CA GLU A 28 0.98 -15.29 -7.34
C GLU A 28 2.01 -14.14 -7.34
N ILE A 29 1.53 -12.90 -7.49
CA ILE A 29 2.31 -11.67 -7.30
C ILE A 29 2.76 -11.55 -5.84
N LYS A 30 1.88 -11.80 -4.87
CA LYS A 30 2.22 -11.74 -3.45
C LYS A 30 3.36 -12.71 -3.11
N LEU A 31 3.26 -13.96 -3.56
CA LEU A 31 4.30 -14.98 -3.36
C LEU A 31 5.64 -14.55 -3.95
N ARG A 32 5.67 -14.03 -5.19
CA ARG A 32 6.89 -13.50 -5.82
C ARG A 32 7.48 -12.32 -5.07
N ARG A 33 6.65 -11.42 -4.55
CA ARG A 33 7.12 -10.26 -3.76
C ARG A 33 7.74 -10.70 -2.44
N GLU A 34 7.15 -11.66 -1.75
CA GLU A 34 7.70 -12.25 -0.52
C GLU A 34 9.04 -12.93 -0.81
N ARG A 35 9.10 -13.79 -1.82
CA ARG A 35 10.34 -14.47 -2.20
C ARG A 35 11.43 -13.50 -2.65
N LYS A 36 11.08 -12.48 -3.44
CA LYS A 36 12.03 -11.43 -3.85
C LYS A 36 12.56 -10.68 -2.63
N LYS A 37 11.71 -10.38 -1.64
CA LYS A 37 12.12 -9.70 -0.42
C LYS A 37 13.15 -10.54 0.35
N GLU A 38 12.87 -11.82 0.57
CA GLU A 38 13.82 -12.74 1.23
C GLU A 38 15.18 -12.78 0.52
N LEU A 39 15.18 -12.92 -0.81
CA LEU A 39 16.40 -12.90 -1.61
C LEU A 39 17.13 -11.57 -1.50
N SER A 40 16.40 -10.45 -1.50
CA SER A 40 16.99 -9.11 -1.36
C SER A 40 17.62 -8.91 0.00
N ASP A 41 16.98 -9.38 1.08
CA ASP A 41 17.49 -9.30 2.45
C ASP A 41 18.78 -10.12 2.60
N MET A 42 18.83 -11.33 2.01
CA MET A 42 20.05 -12.14 1.96
C MET A 42 21.17 -11.46 1.17
N LEU A 43 20.86 -10.90 0.00
CA LEU A 43 21.84 -10.16 -0.81
C LEU A 43 22.39 -8.94 -0.08
N VAL A 44 21.54 -8.17 0.60
CA VAL A 44 21.97 -7.02 1.40
C VAL A 44 22.93 -7.45 2.52
N SER A 45 22.65 -8.56 3.21
CA SER A 45 23.59 -9.09 4.22
C SER A 45 24.91 -9.45 3.59
N THR A 46 24.90 -10.31 2.56
CA THR A 46 26.13 -10.78 1.89
C THR A 46 26.95 -9.62 1.33
N MET A 47 26.33 -8.66 0.64
CA MET A 47 27.04 -7.51 0.06
C MET A 47 27.62 -6.61 1.15
N LYS A 48 26.92 -6.43 2.28
CA LYS A 48 27.41 -5.63 3.40
C LYS A 48 28.54 -6.32 4.15
N ASP A 49 28.42 -7.61 4.42
CA ASP A 49 29.39 -8.41 5.19
C ASP A 49 30.71 -8.59 4.42
N ASN A 50 30.63 -8.59 3.09
CA ASN A 50 31.80 -8.73 2.20
C ASN A 50 32.25 -7.41 1.57
N GLU A 51 31.69 -6.26 2.00
CA GLU A 51 32.04 -4.93 1.50
C GLU A 51 31.95 -4.80 -0.04
N ILE A 52 30.93 -5.43 -0.64
CA ILE A 52 30.68 -5.42 -2.09
C ILE A 52 29.70 -4.29 -2.43
N ASP A 53 30.20 -3.24 -3.07
CA ASP A 53 29.37 -2.10 -3.49
C ASP A 53 28.60 -2.35 -4.79
N CYS A 54 29.20 -3.07 -5.76
CA CYS A 54 28.54 -3.46 -6.99
C CYS A 54 28.98 -4.83 -7.52
N PHE A 55 28.08 -5.49 -8.25
CA PHE A 55 28.29 -6.80 -8.85
C PHE A 55 27.74 -6.82 -10.28
N ASP A 56 28.62 -7.02 -11.26
CA ASP A 56 28.23 -7.07 -12.68
C ASP A 56 27.68 -8.46 -13.05
N ILE A 57 26.62 -8.46 -13.85
CA ILE A 57 25.95 -9.65 -14.40
C ILE A 57 25.74 -9.46 -15.91
N ASN A 58 25.46 -10.54 -16.63
CA ASN A 58 25.33 -10.51 -18.09
C ASN A 58 24.34 -9.44 -18.59
N ASP A 59 23.25 -9.20 -17.86
CA ASP A 59 22.19 -8.25 -18.23
C ASP A 59 22.21 -6.94 -17.40
N GLY A 60 23.31 -6.61 -16.72
CA GLY A 60 23.42 -5.35 -15.97
C GLY A 60 24.30 -5.44 -14.74
N LYS A 61 23.96 -4.67 -13.70
CA LYS A 61 24.71 -4.66 -12.44
C LYS A 61 23.79 -4.54 -11.24
N ILE A 62 24.16 -5.20 -10.16
CA ILE A 62 23.53 -5.07 -8.84
C ILE A 62 24.36 -4.05 -8.06
N ILE A 63 23.72 -3.03 -7.52
CA ILE A 63 24.38 -1.97 -6.74
C ILE A 63 23.78 -1.99 -5.34
N TYR A 64 24.64 -2.09 -4.33
CA TYR A 64 24.25 -1.82 -2.96
C TYR A 64 24.13 -0.30 -2.77
N SER A 65 22.99 0.16 -2.25
CA SER A 65 22.80 1.56 -1.90
C SER A 65 21.92 1.70 -0.67
N GLN A 66 22.22 2.70 0.17
CA GLN A 66 21.46 3.01 1.36
C GLN A 66 20.84 4.40 1.23
N ASN A 67 19.51 4.45 1.17
CA ASN A 67 18.76 5.70 1.15
C ASN A 67 18.22 6.03 2.55
N LYS A 68 18.53 7.23 3.04
CA LYS A 68 17.91 7.78 4.25
C LYS A 68 16.68 8.59 3.84
N THR A 69 15.50 8.05 4.06
CA THR A 69 14.22 8.75 3.83
C THR A 69 13.53 9.04 5.15
N ARG A 70 12.86 10.20 5.25
CA ARG A 70 12.00 10.49 6.40
C ARG A 70 10.70 9.71 6.24
N SER A 71 10.20 9.17 7.34
CA SER A 71 8.91 8.49 7.33
C SER A 71 7.79 9.47 6.95
N PRO A 72 6.78 9.04 6.18
CA PRO A 72 5.60 9.85 5.90
C PRO A 72 4.90 10.26 7.20
N VAL A 73 4.25 11.44 7.20
CA VAL A 73 3.46 11.90 8.34
C VAL A 73 2.18 11.07 8.45
N SER A 74 2.20 10.04 9.28
CA SER A 74 1.02 9.24 9.61
C SER A 74 0.07 9.98 10.54
N LYS A 75 -1.20 9.55 10.62
CA LYS A 75 -2.16 10.09 11.61
C LYS A 75 -1.62 9.99 13.04
N LYS A 76 -0.98 8.87 13.38
CA LYS A 76 -0.35 8.67 14.70
C LYS A 76 0.77 9.67 14.92
N HIS A 77 1.68 9.82 13.95
CA HIS A 77 2.79 10.76 14.05
C HIS A 77 2.30 12.20 14.17
N LEU A 78 1.30 12.59 13.38
CA LEU A 78 0.66 13.91 13.46
C LEU A 78 0.08 14.19 14.85
N LEU A 79 -0.70 13.26 15.40
CA LEU A 79 -1.30 13.40 16.72
C LEU A 79 -0.25 13.50 17.83
N THR A 80 0.78 12.66 17.79
CA THR A 80 1.89 12.73 18.74
C THR A 80 2.61 14.07 18.66
N CYS A 81 2.99 14.52 17.46
CA CYS A 81 3.68 15.80 17.27
C CYS A 81 2.86 17.00 17.76
N LEU A 82 1.56 17.03 17.44
CA LEU A 82 0.67 18.10 17.91
C LEU A 82 0.49 18.06 19.43
N GLY A 83 0.29 16.87 20.01
CA GLY A 83 0.20 16.67 21.45
C GLY A 83 1.43 17.18 22.19
N ASP A 84 2.61 16.72 21.77
CA ASP A 84 3.90 17.11 22.38
C ASP A 84 4.16 18.62 22.27
N TYR A 85 3.84 19.22 21.11
CA TYR A 85 4.02 20.65 20.87
C TYR A 85 3.11 21.50 21.76
N PHE A 86 1.82 21.19 21.79
CA PHE A 86 0.83 21.99 22.51
C PHE A 86 0.85 21.74 24.03
N GLN A 87 1.26 20.55 24.47
CA GLN A 87 1.55 20.29 25.89
C GLN A 87 2.68 21.20 26.40
N LYS A 88 3.77 21.36 25.63
CA LYS A 88 4.87 22.27 25.98
C LYS A 88 4.47 23.74 25.99
N GLN A 89 3.45 24.11 25.23
CA GLN A 89 2.89 25.47 25.20
C GLN A 89 1.85 25.73 26.29
N GLY A 90 1.53 24.74 27.15
CA GLY A 90 0.51 24.89 28.19
C GLY A 90 -0.94 24.91 27.66
N ASN A 91 -1.17 24.46 26.43
CA ASN A 91 -2.50 24.42 25.80
C ASN A 91 -2.81 23.03 25.22
N PRO A 92 -2.96 21.99 26.06
CA PRO A 92 -3.13 20.62 25.60
C PRO A 92 -4.40 20.39 24.76
N GLU A 93 -5.43 21.22 24.94
CA GLU A 93 -6.71 21.11 24.21
C GLU A 93 -6.59 21.54 22.73
N ALA A 94 -5.65 22.43 22.41
CA ALA A 94 -5.43 22.89 21.04
C ALA A 94 -4.94 21.78 20.10
N ALA A 95 -4.22 20.76 20.61
CA ALA A 95 -3.76 19.63 19.83
C ALA A 95 -4.92 18.84 19.19
N ALA A 96 -5.94 18.54 20.01
CA ALA A 96 -7.11 17.78 19.56
C ALA A 96 -7.91 18.57 18.52
N THR A 97 -8.10 19.87 18.76
CA THR A 97 -8.82 20.78 17.85
C THR A 97 -8.11 20.89 16.50
N MET A 98 -6.79 21.11 16.50
CA MET A 98 -6.00 21.23 15.28
C MET A 98 -5.94 19.91 14.50
N ALA A 99 -5.75 18.79 15.20
CA ALA A 99 -5.74 17.48 14.57
C ALA A 99 -7.09 17.16 13.91
N LYS A 100 -8.20 17.49 14.57
CA LYS A 100 -9.54 17.35 14.01
C LYS A 100 -9.71 18.21 12.76
N TYR A 101 -9.34 19.48 12.80
CA TYR A 101 -9.42 20.39 11.65
C TYR A 101 -8.64 19.88 10.43
N ILE A 102 -7.41 19.37 10.63
CA ILE A 102 -6.58 18.82 9.54
C ILE A 102 -7.18 17.53 8.96
N LEU A 103 -7.89 16.74 9.77
CA LEU A 103 -8.51 15.51 9.30
C LEU A 103 -9.85 15.78 8.60
N ASP A 104 -10.64 16.73 9.11
CA ASP A 104 -11.96 17.09 8.59
C ASP A 104 -11.87 17.93 7.29
N SER A 105 -10.78 18.69 7.10
CA SER A 105 -10.52 19.43 5.85
C SER A 105 -10.14 18.55 4.66
N ARG A 106 -10.01 17.22 4.85
CA ARG A 106 -9.66 16.31 3.77
C ARG A 106 -10.86 16.06 2.87
N GLU A 107 -10.65 16.25 1.57
CA GLU A 107 -11.67 16.01 0.53
C GLU A 107 -12.18 14.57 0.60
N THR A 108 -13.50 14.42 0.71
CA THR A 108 -14.17 13.12 0.60
C THR A 108 -14.49 12.86 -0.86
N LYS A 109 -13.83 11.87 -1.47
CA LYS A 109 -14.12 11.43 -2.83
C LYS A 109 -15.10 10.26 -2.80
N ILE A 110 -16.28 10.46 -3.38
CA ILE A 110 -17.26 9.40 -3.60
C ILE A 110 -16.90 8.71 -4.91
N LYS A 111 -16.77 7.38 -4.87
CA LYS A 111 -16.51 6.55 -6.05
C LYS A 111 -17.41 5.32 -5.98
N ASP A 112 -18.23 5.13 -7.00
CA ASP A 112 -19.05 3.93 -7.14
C ASP A 112 -18.15 2.71 -7.37
N ASN A 113 -18.48 1.60 -6.72
CA ASN A 113 -17.72 0.37 -6.80
C ASN A 113 -18.66 -0.85 -6.78
N ILE A 114 -18.40 -1.78 -7.69
CA ILE A 114 -19.09 -3.09 -7.74
C ILE A 114 -18.18 -4.11 -7.05
N ARG A 115 -18.77 -4.99 -6.24
CA ARG A 115 -18.04 -6.07 -5.54
C ARG A 115 -18.77 -7.39 -5.66
N PHE A 116 -18.03 -8.45 -5.95
CA PHE A 116 -18.54 -9.81 -5.97
C PHE A 116 -18.37 -10.40 -4.57
N LYS A 117 -19.47 -10.73 -3.91
CA LYS A 117 -19.45 -11.37 -2.60
C LYS A 117 -19.84 -12.83 -2.75
N GLN A 118 -18.87 -13.73 -2.66
CA GLN A 118 -19.15 -15.15 -2.54
C GLN A 118 -19.86 -15.42 -1.20
N PRO A 119 -20.86 -16.31 -1.15
CA PRO A 119 -21.41 -16.80 0.11
C PRO A 119 -20.27 -17.33 0.98
N LYS A 120 -20.23 -16.96 2.27
CA LYS A 120 -19.37 -17.67 3.22
C LYS A 120 -19.96 -19.08 3.35
N GLY A 121 -19.24 -20.09 2.87
CA GLY A 121 -19.64 -21.49 3.06
C GLY A 121 -19.68 -21.86 4.54
N LEU A 122 -20.66 -22.69 4.89
CA LEU A 122 -20.72 -23.50 6.10
C LEU A 122 -19.43 -24.34 6.28
#